data_AF-W4V8L0-F1
#
_entry.id   AF-W4V8L0-F1
#
_cell.length_a   1.000
_cell.length_b   1.000
_cell.length_c   1.000
_cell.angle_alpha   90.00
_cell.angle_beta   90.00
_cell.angle_gamma   90.00
#
_symmetry.space_group_name_H-M   'P 1'
#
loop_
_entity.id
_entity.type
_entity.pdbx_description
1 polymer ?
#
loop_
_entity_poly.entity_id
_entity_poly.type
_entity_poly.pdbx_seq_one_letter_code
_entity_poly.pdbx_strand_id
1 'polypeptide(L)'
;MNGKAYSLPFKDPAVSVNFDQAKQYCEAKGAGHHLMTNAELAAIALWCRKNNCMPRGNNNYGKDHSAAWEKGIVTYRYDDGGITRDGRVATGSGPVSWSHDGTPAGIWDLNGNVYEWVGGYRTLDGEIHIIPDNNAAAQVDQGLNSTLWKAILENGSLVDPGTVDTLKWDYLSKPSGSSGFAFRLVKNITNRPDDDGPYGSNSFAALAAIEGLTVPEILKALAIMPADSGDHGGDYFYMRNRGERLGFRGGGWSNSSAAGVFFLYGRYARSYSDHSLGFRSAFIPGI
;
A
#
# COMPACT_ATOMS: atom_id res chain seq x y z
N MET A 1 1.29 -6.36 21.08
CA MET A 1 1.42 -6.89 22.47
C MET A 1 0.04 -6.90 23.11
N ASN A 2 -0.44 -8.04 23.62
CA ASN A 2 -1.76 -8.19 24.25
C ASN A 2 -2.93 -7.67 23.37
N GLY A 3 -2.94 -7.98 22.08
CA GLY A 3 -3.96 -7.50 21.14
C GLY A 3 -3.89 -6.00 20.80
N LYS A 4 -2.80 -5.30 21.14
CA LYS A 4 -2.60 -3.87 20.84
C LYS A 4 -1.35 -3.62 20.00
N ALA A 5 -1.45 -2.65 19.09
CA ALA A 5 -0.43 -2.31 18.09
C ALA A 5 0.57 -1.23 18.57
N TYR A 6 1.66 -1.65 19.20
CA TYR A 6 2.72 -0.74 19.62
C TYR A 6 3.75 -0.57 18.51
N SER A 7 4.10 0.68 18.21
CA SER A 7 5.22 1.02 17.32
C SER A 7 6.45 1.28 18.17
N LEU A 8 7.31 0.27 18.32
CA LEU A 8 8.52 0.32 19.15
C LEU A 8 9.74 0.06 18.27
N PRO A 9 10.89 0.72 18.53
CA PRO A 9 12.12 0.45 17.81
C PRO A 9 12.75 -0.87 18.25
N PHE A 10 13.60 -1.44 17.39
CA PHE A 10 14.37 -2.66 17.61
C PHE A 10 13.52 -3.88 17.99
N LYS A 11 12.33 -4.02 17.39
CA LYS A 11 11.47 -5.20 17.51
C LYS A 11 11.31 -5.88 16.17
N ASP A 12 11.08 -7.19 16.16
CA ASP A 12 10.61 -7.86 14.95
C ASP A 12 9.22 -7.27 14.59
N PRO A 13 9.00 -6.79 13.34
CA PRO A 13 7.70 -6.28 12.93
C PRO A 13 6.60 -7.33 13.13
N ALA A 14 5.42 -6.89 13.59
CA ALA A 14 4.26 -7.77 13.69
C ALA A 14 3.74 -8.10 12.28
N VAL A 15 3.64 -9.39 11.96
CA VAL A 15 3.20 -9.92 10.66
C VAL A 15 2.18 -11.04 10.84
N SER A 16 1.74 -11.65 9.75
CA SER A 16 0.75 -12.73 9.74
C SER A 16 -0.57 -12.29 10.37
N VAL A 17 -1.02 -11.09 9.97
CA VAL A 17 -2.30 -10.51 10.37
C VAL A 17 -3.13 -10.19 9.13
N ASN A 18 -4.43 -10.41 9.23
CA ASN A 18 -5.37 -9.95 8.22
C ASN A 18 -5.77 -8.48 8.46
N PHE A 19 -6.48 -7.87 7.51
CA PHE A 19 -6.84 -6.45 7.59
C PHE A 19 -7.68 -6.13 8.83
N ASP A 20 -8.69 -6.95 9.11
CA ASP A 20 -9.63 -6.70 10.22
C ASP A 20 -8.91 -6.80 11.58
N GLN A 21 -7.96 -7.74 11.72
CA GLN A 21 -7.08 -7.85 12.89
C GLN A 21 -6.15 -6.66 13.02
N ALA A 22 -5.51 -6.22 11.93
CA ALA A 22 -4.64 -5.04 11.93
C ALA A 22 -5.39 -3.78 12.39
N LYS A 23 -6.61 -3.56 11.87
CA LYS A 23 -7.52 -2.49 12.30
C LYS A 23 -7.85 -2.62 13.80
N GLN A 24 -8.33 -3.78 14.22
CA GLN A 24 -8.69 -4.04 15.61
C GLN A 24 -7.53 -3.79 16.58
N TYR A 25 -6.32 -4.26 16.27
CA TYR A 25 -5.16 -4.10 17.14
C TYR A 25 -4.72 -2.64 17.30
N CYS A 26 -4.88 -1.83 16.27
CA CYS A 26 -4.63 -0.41 16.36
C CYS A 26 -5.67 0.30 17.22
N GLU A 27 -6.95 0.03 16.97
CA GLU A 27 -8.07 0.69 17.66
C GLU A 27 -8.19 0.28 19.13
N ALA A 28 -7.75 -0.93 19.48
CA ALA A 28 -7.68 -1.41 20.86
C ALA A 28 -6.77 -0.58 21.79
N LYS A 29 -6.00 0.37 21.23
CA LYS A 29 -5.22 1.33 22.01
C LYS A 29 -6.04 2.50 22.56
N GLY A 30 -7.29 2.67 22.10
CA GLY A 30 -8.21 3.72 22.55
C GLY A 30 -8.51 4.75 21.48
N ALA A 31 -9.33 5.73 21.84
CA ALA A 31 -9.77 6.80 20.94
C ALA A 31 -8.58 7.52 20.28
N GLY A 32 -8.76 7.89 19.01
CA GLY A 32 -7.73 8.51 18.18
C GLY A 32 -6.70 7.55 17.60
N HIS A 33 -6.50 6.33 18.16
CA HIS A 33 -5.62 5.33 17.55
C HIS A 33 -6.34 4.54 16.46
N HIS A 34 -5.69 4.38 15.31
CA HIS A 34 -6.25 3.69 14.15
C HIS A 34 -5.15 3.00 13.34
N LEU A 35 -5.56 2.09 12.47
CA LEU A 35 -4.70 1.58 11.42
C LEU A 35 -4.36 2.74 10.49
N MET A 36 -3.08 2.92 10.20
CA MET A 36 -2.63 3.98 9.31
C MET A 36 -3.41 3.96 7.99
N THR A 37 -3.85 5.13 7.54
CA THR A 37 -4.73 5.21 6.38
C THR A 37 -3.95 5.41 5.08
N ASN A 38 -4.60 5.11 3.96
CA ASN A 38 -4.06 5.41 2.64
C ASN A 38 -3.84 6.93 2.47
N ALA A 39 -4.71 7.77 3.03
CA ALA A 39 -4.58 9.22 2.95
C ALA A 39 -3.33 9.72 3.69
N GLU A 40 -3.03 9.16 4.87
CA GLU A 40 -1.82 9.47 5.64
C GLU A 40 -0.55 9.02 4.93
N LEU A 41 -0.54 7.79 4.41
CA LEU A 41 0.59 7.26 3.64
C LEU A 41 0.82 8.07 2.36
N ALA A 42 -0.25 8.48 1.68
CA ALA A 42 -0.17 9.35 0.51
C ALA A 42 0.41 10.72 0.85
N ALA A 43 -0.02 11.34 1.96
CA ALA A 43 0.53 12.60 2.43
C ALA A 43 2.04 12.49 2.69
N ILE A 44 2.49 11.40 3.32
CA ILE A 44 3.92 11.14 3.56
C ILE A 44 4.66 10.92 2.24
N ALA A 45 4.13 10.10 1.32
CA ALA A 45 4.77 9.84 0.03
C ALA A 45 4.94 11.12 -0.80
N LEU A 46 3.90 11.95 -0.85
CA LEU A 46 3.94 13.25 -1.54
C LEU A 46 4.89 14.24 -0.85
N TRP A 47 4.96 14.23 0.49
CA TRP A 47 5.94 15.01 1.24
C TRP A 47 7.38 14.57 0.91
N CYS A 48 7.65 13.26 0.94
CA CYS A 48 8.93 12.67 0.56
C CYS A 48 9.35 13.11 -0.84
N ARG A 49 8.42 12.99 -1.81
CA ARG A 49 8.62 13.43 -3.19
C ARG A 49 8.94 14.92 -3.30
N LYS A 50 8.15 15.77 -2.62
CA LYS A 50 8.31 17.24 -2.65
C LYS A 50 9.65 17.70 -2.06
N ASN A 51 10.13 16.99 -1.04
CA ASN A 51 11.36 17.32 -0.33
C ASN A 51 12.60 16.58 -0.86
N ASN A 52 12.47 15.80 -1.94
CA ASN A 52 13.53 14.94 -2.47
C ASN A 52 14.08 13.95 -1.43
N CYS A 53 13.22 13.50 -0.51
CA CYS A 53 13.53 12.54 0.54
C CYS A 53 12.80 11.23 0.23
N MET A 54 13.34 10.43 -0.69
CA MET A 54 12.83 9.08 -0.96
C MET A 54 13.59 8.08 -0.07
N PRO A 55 12.96 7.51 0.97
CA PRO A 55 13.67 6.63 1.90
C PRO A 55 14.13 5.35 1.20
N ARG A 56 15.36 4.93 1.51
CA ARG A 56 15.83 3.56 1.27
C ARG A 56 15.25 2.62 2.33
N GLY A 57 15.57 1.34 2.25
CA GLY A 57 15.11 0.43 3.28
C GLY A 57 15.54 -1.02 3.10
N ASN A 58 15.03 -1.89 3.96
CA ASN A 58 15.21 -3.33 3.80
C ASN A 58 14.37 -3.82 2.61
N ASN A 59 14.80 -3.62 1.39
CA ASN A 59 14.11 -4.08 0.18
C ASN A 59 14.87 -5.21 -0.53
N ASN A 60 15.96 -5.73 0.06
CA ASN A 60 16.76 -6.81 -0.52
C ASN A 60 17.37 -7.75 0.55
N TYR A 61 16.52 -8.45 1.31
CA TYR A 61 16.91 -9.51 2.26
C TYR A 61 17.88 -9.02 3.35
N GLY A 62 17.40 -8.12 4.20
CA GLY A 62 18.14 -7.52 5.32
C GLY A 62 18.89 -6.22 5.00
N LYS A 63 18.85 -5.76 3.74
CA LYS A 63 19.62 -4.62 3.22
C LYS A 63 18.87 -3.87 2.14
N ASP A 64 19.41 -2.73 1.73
CA ASP A 64 18.92 -2.00 0.56
C ASP A 64 19.53 -2.53 -0.75
N HIS A 65 18.75 -2.52 -1.83
CA HIS A 65 19.16 -3.02 -3.14
C HIS A 65 20.17 -2.08 -3.84
N SER A 66 20.01 -0.77 -3.68
CA SER A 66 20.84 0.27 -4.32
C SER A 66 22.07 0.62 -3.48
N ALA A 67 21.99 0.40 -2.18
CA ALA A 67 23.04 0.64 -1.20
C ALA A 67 23.28 -0.62 -0.35
N ALA A 68 23.82 -1.68 -0.94
CA ALA A 68 23.96 -3.00 -0.30
C ALA A 68 24.81 -3.05 1.00
N TRP A 69 25.53 -1.96 1.31
CA TRP A 69 26.22 -1.77 2.59
C TRP A 69 25.29 -1.31 3.73
N GLU A 70 24.12 -0.76 3.41
CA GLU A 70 23.08 -0.41 4.38
C GLU A 70 22.31 -1.68 4.78
N LYS A 71 22.38 -2.03 6.07
CA LYS A 71 21.80 -3.26 6.61
C LYS A 71 21.07 -2.97 7.90
N GLY A 72 19.97 -3.68 8.12
CA GLY A 72 19.29 -3.73 9.42
C GLY A 72 19.76 -4.92 10.26
N ILE A 73 19.30 -4.97 11.51
CA ILE A 73 19.52 -6.11 12.40
C ILE A 73 18.49 -7.18 12.07
N VAL A 74 18.92 -8.27 11.42
CA VAL A 74 18.03 -9.37 11.02
C VAL A 74 17.36 -10.03 12.24
N THR A 75 16.03 -10.08 12.21
CA THR A 75 15.18 -10.71 13.24
C THR A 75 14.51 -11.98 12.75
N TYR A 76 14.47 -12.20 11.43
CA TYR A 76 13.82 -13.34 10.82
C TYR A 76 14.65 -13.91 9.67
N ARG A 77 14.81 -15.23 9.67
CA ARG A 77 15.41 -16.01 8.59
C ARG A 77 14.46 -17.14 8.21
N TYR A 78 14.48 -17.52 6.94
CA TYR A 78 13.66 -18.59 6.42
C TYR A 78 14.38 -19.32 5.30
N ASP A 79 14.01 -20.58 5.06
CA ASP A 79 14.51 -21.36 3.94
C ASP A 79 13.58 -21.21 2.74
N ASP A 80 14.17 -20.87 1.60
CA ASP A 80 13.48 -20.72 0.32
C ASP A 80 14.27 -21.49 -0.74
N GLY A 81 13.71 -22.63 -1.18
CA GLY A 81 14.37 -23.50 -2.16
C GLY A 81 15.72 -24.05 -1.69
N GLY A 82 15.88 -24.30 -0.38
CA GLY A 82 17.14 -24.78 0.20
C GLY A 82 18.19 -23.68 0.43
N ILE A 83 17.83 -22.42 0.20
CA ILE A 83 18.67 -21.27 0.51
C ILE A 83 18.10 -20.58 1.74
N THR A 84 18.88 -20.49 2.81
CA THR A 84 18.53 -19.65 3.96
C THR A 84 18.65 -18.18 3.58
N ARG A 85 17.54 -17.44 3.68
CA ARG A 85 17.46 -16.02 3.38
C ARG A 85 17.24 -15.20 4.65
N ASP A 86 17.89 -14.04 4.71
CA ASP A 86 17.53 -12.98 5.65
C ASP A 86 16.21 -12.34 5.18
N GLY A 87 15.25 -12.16 6.09
CA GLY A 87 13.95 -11.55 5.79
C GLY A 87 13.80 -10.21 6.50
N ARG A 88 12.96 -10.19 7.54
CA ARG A 88 12.71 -9.00 8.36
C ARG A 88 13.94 -8.58 9.14
N VAL A 89 14.03 -7.27 9.34
CA VAL A 89 14.95 -6.65 10.28
C VAL A 89 14.17 -5.96 11.39
N ALA A 90 14.83 -5.76 12.52
CA ALA A 90 14.27 -5.05 13.65
C ALA A 90 13.85 -3.63 13.23
N THR A 91 12.67 -3.19 13.65
CA THR A 91 12.10 -1.88 13.33
C THR A 91 13.08 -0.74 13.62
N GLY A 92 13.35 0.10 12.63
CA GLY A 92 14.25 1.25 12.73
C GLY A 92 15.72 0.91 12.95
N SER A 93 16.16 -0.33 12.67
CA SER A 93 17.55 -0.76 12.89
C SER A 93 18.51 -0.44 11.74
N GLY A 94 18.00 0.06 10.62
CA GLY A 94 18.81 0.50 9.49
C GLY A 94 19.52 1.84 9.72
N PRO A 95 20.30 2.32 8.74
CA PRO A 95 20.85 3.68 8.76
C PRO A 95 19.77 4.75 8.55
N VAL A 96 20.10 5.99 8.90
CA VAL A 96 19.17 7.13 8.85
C VAL A 96 18.55 7.40 7.47
N SER A 97 19.20 6.95 6.39
CA SER A 97 18.65 6.98 5.03
C SER A 97 17.37 6.14 4.85
N TRP A 98 17.02 5.30 5.83
CA TRP A 98 15.78 4.51 5.86
C TRP A 98 14.62 5.24 6.57
N SER A 99 14.88 6.43 7.09
CA SER A 99 13.86 7.34 7.59
C SER A 99 13.32 8.24 6.47
N HIS A 100 12.05 8.60 6.53
CA HIS A 100 11.36 9.34 5.48
C HIS A 100 11.94 10.74 5.18
N ASP A 101 12.66 11.33 6.13
CA ASP A 101 13.21 12.69 6.08
C ASP A 101 14.74 12.72 6.17
N GLY A 102 15.40 11.56 6.25
CA GLY A 102 16.84 11.46 6.42
C GLY A 102 17.34 11.85 7.80
N THR A 103 16.48 11.92 8.82
CA THR A 103 16.85 12.23 10.21
C THR A 103 16.50 11.11 11.19
N PRO A 104 17.16 11.01 12.36
CA PRO A 104 16.81 9.99 13.35
C PRO A 104 15.37 10.09 13.89
N ALA A 105 14.74 11.26 13.76
CA ALA A 105 13.37 11.53 14.20
C ALA A 105 12.31 11.18 13.14
N GLY A 106 12.72 10.80 11.94
CA GLY A 106 11.82 10.49 10.85
C GLY A 106 11.00 9.23 11.08
N ILE A 107 10.07 8.98 10.16
CA ILE A 107 9.31 7.74 10.09
C ILE A 107 10.16 6.68 9.39
N TRP A 108 10.42 5.57 10.06
CA TRP A 108 11.31 4.52 9.57
C TRP A 108 10.56 3.44 8.79
N ASP A 109 11.34 2.67 8.01
CA ASP A 109 10.93 1.44 7.35
C ASP A 109 9.67 1.59 6.48
N LEU A 110 9.55 2.72 5.77
CA LEU A 110 8.49 2.93 4.79
C LEU A 110 8.81 2.32 3.42
N ASN A 111 10.05 1.92 3.20
CA ASN A 111 10.52 1.20 2.01
C ASN A 111 10.96 -0.20 2.44
N GLY A 112 10.20 -1.23 2.06
CA GLY A 112 10.55 -2.60 2.41
C GLY A 112 10.34 -2.95 3.89
N ASN A 113 11.13 -3.89 4.36
CA ASN A 113 10.95 -4.69 5.57
C ASN A 113 9.69 -5.54 5.46
N VAL A 114 8.51 -4.98 5.67
CA VAL A 114 7.24 -5.70 5.54
C VAL A 114 6.25 -4.83 4.77
N TYR A 115 5.37 -5.48 4.02
CA TYR A 115 4.18 -4.81 3.53
C TYR A 115 3.32 -4.34 4.71
N GLU A 116 2.59 -3.25 4.54
CA GLU A 116 1.73 -2.73 5.59
C GLU A 116 0.31 -2.51 5.11
N TRP A 117 -0.65 -3.17 5.75
CA TRP A 117 -2.06 -2.88 5.57
C TRP A 117 -2.34 -1.39 5.80
N VAL A 118 -3.17 -0.79 4.94
CA VAL A 118 -3.68 0.57 5.13
C VAL A 118 -5.20 0.62 5.08
N GLY A 119 -5.80 1.45 5.92
CA GLY A 119 -7.24 1.73 5.89
C GLY A 119 -7.64 2.70 4.78
N GLY A 120 -8.93 2.74 4.43
CA GLY A 120 -9.52 3.79 3.60
C GLY A 120 -9.33 3.63 2.09
N TYR A 121 -8.72 2.54 1.60
CA TYR A 121 -8.65 2.20 0.18
C TYR A 121 -9.06 0.75 -0.05
N ARG A 122 -9.89 0.51 -1.07
CA ARG A 122 -10.13 -0.83 -1.63
C ARG A 122 -10.46 -0.74 -3.11
N THR A 123 -10.47 -1.88 -3.78
CA THR A 123 -11.29 -2.08 -4.98
C THR A 123 -12.33 -3.16 -4.75
N LEU A 124 -13.46 -3.04 -5.46
CA LEU A 124 -14.44 -4.11 -5.58
C LEU A 124 -14.68 -4.37 -7.06
N ASP A 125 -14.27 -5.54 -7.52
CA ASP A 125 -14.40 -5.91 -8.93
C ASP A 125 -13.75 -4.87 -9.88
N GLY A 126 -12.64 -4.28 -9.43
CA GLY A 126 -11.87 -3.25 -10.14
C GLY A 126 -12.36 -1.82 -9.94
N GLU A 127 -13.58 -1.60 -9.43
CA GLU A 127 -14.06 -0.27 -9.07
C GLU A 127 -13.29 0.28 -7.88
N ILE A 128 -12.77 1.50 -8.01
CA ILE A 128 -11.94 2.13 -6.97
C ILE A 128 -12.83 2.74 -5.91
N HIS A 129 -12.63 2.31 -4.66
CA HIS A 129 -13.35 2.83 -3.51
C HIS A 129 -12.41 3.46 -2.50
N ILE A 130 -12.87 4.55 -1.89
CA ILE A 130 -12.20 5.21 -0.78
C ILE A 130 -13.18 5.43 0.37
N ILE A 131 -12.65 5.56 1.58
CA ILE A 131 -13.36 6.27 2.64
C ILE A 131 -12.98 7.75 2.49
N PRO A 132 -13.94 8.70 2.40
CA PRO A 132 -13.65 10.10 2.12
C PRO A 132 -12.66 10.73 3.10
N ASP A 133 -11.87 11.68 2.60
CA ASP A 133 -10.88 12.45 3.36
C ASP A 133 -9.90 11.53 4.11
N ASN A 134 -9.77 11.72 5.43
CA ASN A 134 -9.09 10.78 6.33
C ASN A 134 -10.09 10.13 7.31
N ASN A 135 -11.37 10.01 6.93
CA ASN A 135 -12.40 9.50 7.85
C ASN A 135 -12.17 8.03 8.26
N ALA A 136 -11.32 7.29 7.54
CA ALA A 136 -10.87 5.97 7.94
C ALA A 136 -10.12 5.96 9.30
N ALA A 137 -9.57 7.11 9.72
CA ALA A 137 -8.92 7.28 11.01
C ALA A 137 -9.91 7.35 12.20
N ALA A 138 -11.18 7.66 11.95
CA ALA A 138 -12.21 7.80 12.97
C ALA A 138 -12.84 6.46 13.41
N GLN A 139 -12.06 5.37 13.33
CA GLN A 139 -12.46 4.01 13.73
C GLN A 139 -13.74 3.48 13.08
N VAL A 140 -14.09 4.03 11.89
CA VAL A 140 -15.33 3.73 11.19
C VAL A 140 -15.40 2.31 10.63
N ASP A 141 -16.59 1.87 10.23
CA ASP A 141 -16.78 0.58 9.57
C ASP A 141 -16.14 0.56 8.16
N GLN A 142 -15.17 -0.33 7.98
CA GLN A 142 -14.49 -0.60 6.70
C GLN A 142 -14.80 -2.03 6.19
N GLY A 143 -15.90 -2.61 6.69
CA GLY A 143 -16.46 -3.88 6.25
C GLY A 143 -16.81 -3.92 4.77
N LEU A 144 -16.99 -5.13 4.23
CA LEU A 144 -17.34 -5.36 2.82
C LEU A 144 -18.63 -4.61 2.44
N ASN A 145 -19.61 -4.62 3.35
CA ASN A 145 -20.95 -4.05 3.17
C ASN A 145 -21.10 -2.64 3.75
N SER A 146 -20.00 -1.99 4.18
CA SER A 146 -20.06 -0.63 4.72
C SER A 146 -20.56 0.35 3.66
N THR A 147 -21.50 1.22 4.03
CA THR A 147 -22.04 2.29 3.17
C THR A 147 -21.13 3.52 3.11
N LEU A 148 -20.04 3.52 3.88
CA LEU A 148 -19.07 4.61 3.94
C LEU A 148 -18.09 4.62 2.76
N TRP A 149 -17.96 3.50 2.05
CA TRP A 149 -17.19 3.42 0.82
C TRP A 149 -17.83 4.27 -0.28
N LYS A 150 -17.02 5.11 -0.92
CA LYS A 150 -17.42 5.92 -2.08
C LYS A 150 -16.58 5.58 -3.30
N ALA A 151 -17.23 5.51 -4.45
CA ALA A 151 -16.59 5.47 -5.74
C ALA A 151 -16.32 6.90 -6.25
N ILE A 152 -15.49 7.01 -7.28
CA ILE A 152 -14.97 8.30 -7.76
C ILE A 152 -15.35 8.46 -9.23
N LEU A 153 -15.95 9.60 -9.59
CA LEU A 153 -16.18 9.99 -10.99
C LEU A 153 -14.96 10.71 -11.57
N GLU A 154 -14.91 10.86 -12.90
CA GLU A 154 -13.82 11.55 -13.60
C GLU A 154 -13.61 13.00 -13.13
N ASN A 155 -14.67 13.69 -12.73
CA ASN A 155 -14.58 15.05 -12.18
C ASN A 155 -14.10 15.09 -10.70
N GLY A 156 -13.78 13.93 -10.12
CA GLY A 156 -13.33 13.78 -8.72
C GLY A 156 -14.46 13.75 -7.69
N SER A 157 -15.73 13.88 -8.09
CA SER A 157 -16.85 13.79 -7.15
C SER A 157 -17.02 12.37 -6.62
N LEU A 158 -17.47 12.28 -5.37
CA LEU A 158 -17.70 11.03 -4.66
C LEU A 158 -19.15 10.61 -4.80
N VAL A 159 -19.37 9.37 -5.20
CA VAL A 159 -20.68 8.77 -5.42
C VAL A 159 -20.76 7.39 -4.78
N ASP A 160 -21.96 6.82 -4.71
CA ASP A 160 -22.13 5.46 -4.22
C ASP A 160 -21.50 4.44 -5.19
N PRO A 161 -20.86 3.37 -4.68
CA PRO A 161 -20.37 2.25 -5.48
C PRO A 161 -21.41 1.72 -6.49
N GLY A 162 -20.94 1.35 -7.68
CA GLY A 162 -21.79 0.86 -8.77
C GLY A 162 -22.46 1.96 -9.60
N THR A 163 -22.25 3.24 -9.28
CA THR A 163 -22.70 4.35 -10.12
C THR A 163 -22.04 4.27 -11.51
N VAL A 164 -22.77 4.66 -12.56
CA VAL A 164 -22.24 4.70 -13.93
C VAL A 164 -21.03 5.65 -14.02
N ASP A 165 -20.08 5.32 -14.89
CA ASP A 165 -18.89 6.13 -15.17
C ASP A 165 -17.91 6.34 -14.00
N THR A 166 -18.03 5.56 -12.93
CA THR A 166 -17.02 5.51 -11.86
C THR A 166 -15.70 4.94 -12.36
N LEU A 167 -14.61 5.39 -11.75
CA LEU A 167 -13.25 5.02 -12.11
C LEU A 167 -12.88 3.62 -11.62
N LYS A 168 -12.24 2.86 -12.50
CA LYS A 168 -11.90 1.44 -12.30
C LYS A 168 -10.49 1.16 -12.80
N TRP A 169 -9.88 0.11 -12.27
CA TRP A 169 -8.69 -0.50 -12.85
C TRP A 169 -9.07 -1.58 -13.85
N ASP A 170 -8.48 -1.53 -15.04
CA ASP A 170 -8.62 -2.60 -16.01
C ASP A 170 -7.31 -2.88 -16.75
N TYR A 171 -7.15 -4.13 -17.19
CA TYR A 171 -6.02 -4.56 -17.98
C TYR A 171 -6.05 -3.92 -19.38
N LEU A 172 -4.89 -3.81 -20.03
CA LEU A 172 -4.82 -3.33 -21.42
C LEU A 172 -5.42 -4.36 -22.41
N SER A 173 -5.33 -5.65 -22.07
CA SER A 173 -5.92 -6.78 -22.78
C SER A 173 -6.32 -7.86 -21.79
N LYS A 174 -7.31 -8.71 -22.14
CA LYS A 174 -7.78 -9.79 -21.26
C LYS A 174 -6.61 -10.73 -20.90
N PRO A 175 -6.23 -10.82 -19.62
CA PRO A 175 -5.07 -11.60 -19.24
C PRO A 175 -5.43 -13.07 -18.97
N SER A 176 -4.43 -13.96 -19.02
CA SER A 176 -4.56 -15.38 -18.67
C SER A 176 -3.28 -15.88 -18.00
N GLY A 177 -3.38 -16.84 -17.07
CA GLY A 177 -2.23 -17.36 -16.32
C GLY A 177 -1.78 -16.46 -15.16
N SER A 178 -0.64 -16.77 -14.56
CA SER A 178 -0.16 -16.14 -13.31
C SER A 178 1.04 -15.20 -13.51
N SER A 179 0.94 -14.28 -14.48
CA SER A 179 1.96 -13.25 -14.75
C SER A 179 1.47 -11.84 -14.41
N GLY A 180 2.42 -10.89 -14.39
CA GLY A 180 2.11 -9.46 -14.28
C GLY A 180 1.72 -8.89 -15.64
N PHE A 181 0.60 -8.17 -15.67
CA PHE A 181 0.05 -7.54 -16.88
C PHE A 181 -0.02 -6.02 -16.72
N ALA A 182 0.16 -5.30 -17.82
CA ALA A 182 -0.06 -3.86 -17.83
C ALA A 182 -1.54 -3.54 -17.64
N PHE A 183 -1.82 -2.47 -16.89
CA PHE A 183 -3.17 -1.98 -16.64
C PHE A 183 -3.26 -0.45 -16.71
N ARG A 184 -4.49 0.07 -16.69
CA ARG A 184 -4.77 1.51 -16.76
C ARG A 184 -6.07 1.88 -16.07
N LEU A 185 -6.24 3.17 -15.81
CA LEU A 185 -7.48 3.74 -15.29
C LEU A 185 -8.53 3.83 -16.41
N VAL A 186 -9.74 3.34 -16.15
CA VAL A 186 -10.86 3.31 -17.10
C VAL A 186 -12.18 3.65 -16.40
N LYS A 187 -13.24 3.86 -17.18
CA LYS A 187 -14.63 3.88 -16.67
C LYS A 187 -15.34 2.52 -16.80
N ASN A 188 -14.94 1.75 -17.81
CA ASN A 188 -15.56 0.48 -18.18
C ASN A 188 -14.51 -0.63 -18.19
N ILE A 189 -14.78 -1.72 -17.49
CA ILE A 189 -13.95 -2.93 -17.52
C ILE A 189 -14.38 -3.77 -18.72
N THR A 190 -13.43 -4.05 -19.62
CA THR A 190 -13.61 -4.94 -20.77
C THR A 190 -12.69 -6.15 -20.72
N ASN A 191 -11.61 -6.10 -19.93
CA ASN A 191 -10.56 -7.11 -19.89
C ASN A 191 -10.57 -7.92 -18.58
N ARG A 192 -11.75 -8.36 -18.13
CA ARG A 192 -11.88 -9.19 -16.92
C ARG A 192 -11.33 -10.60 -17.15
N PRO A 193 -10.44 -11.13 -16.27
CA PRO A 193 -9.94 -12.50 -16.36
C PRO A 193 -10.99 -13.54 -15.96
N ASP A 194 -10.82 -14.75 -16.46
CA ASP A 194 -11.72 -15.89 -16.20
C ASP A 194 -11.51 -16.51 -14.82
N ASP A 195 -10.33 -16.30 -14.21
CA ASP A 195 -9.96 -16.76 -12.87
C ASP A 195 -9.25 -15.67 -12.06
N ASP A 196 -8.78 -16.00 -10.85
CA ASP A 196 -8.07 -15.09 -9.95
C ASP A 196 -6.54 -15.26 -9.99
N GLY A 197 -5.98 -15.86 -11.05
CA GLY A 197 -4.55 -16.00 -11.26
C GLY A 197 -3.89 -14.69 -11.69
N PRO A 198 -4.33 -14.06 -12.79
CA PRO A 198 -3.74 -12.83 -13.32
C PRO A 198 -3.68 -11.69 -12.33
N TYR A 199 -2.71 -10.80 -12.50
CA TYR A 199 -2.63 -9.55 -11.75
C TYR A 199 -2.03 -8.42 -12.59
N GLY A 200 -2.44 -7.19 -12.28
CA GLY A 200 -1.88 -5.98 -12.86
C GLY A 200 -0.59 -5.58 -12.16
N SER A 201 0.41 -5.10 -12.89
CA SER A 201 1.64 -4.55 -12.33
C SER A 201 2.23 -3.48 -13.26
N ASN A 202 2.32 -2.25 -12.78
CA ASN A 202 3.00 -1.14 -13.43
C ASN A 202 3.96 -0.50 -12.43
N SER A 203 5.01 0.16 -12.90
CA SER A 203 5.65 1.17 -12.05
C SER A 203 4.64 2.29 -11.79
N PHE A 204 4.67 2.86 -10.59
CA PHE A 204 3.75 3.92 -10.18
C PHE A 204 3.83 5.13 -11.12
N ALA A 205 5.04 5.52 -11.51
CA ALA A 205 5.29 6.61 -12.45
C ALA A 205 4.71 6.35 -13.86
N ALA A 206 4.47 5.09 -14.23
CA ALA A 206 3.91 4.72 -15.53
C ALA A 206 2.40 4.49 -15.51
N LEU A 207 1.73 4.69 -14.37
CA LEU A 207 0.27 4.61 -14.32
C LEU A 207 -0.35 5.68 -15.21
N ALA A 208 -1.28 5.26 -16.06
CA ALA A 208 -1.95 6.10 -17.02
C ALA A 208 -3.45 5.80 -17.06
N ALA A 209 -4.21 6.77 -17.57
CA ALA A 209 -5.60 6.56 -17.94
C ALA A 209 -5.74 6.11 -19.40
N ILE A 210 -6.88 5.53 -19.75
CA ILE A 210 -7.29 5.38 -21.15
C ILE A 210 -7.36 6.76 -21.83
N GLU A 211 -7.08 6.79 -23.13
CA GLU A 211 -7.15 8.02 -23.93
C GLU A 211 -8.51 8.72 -23.76
N GLY A 212 -8.48 10.04 -23.60
CA GLY A 212 -9.67 10.87 -23.38
C GLY A 212 -10.19 10.91 -21.94
N LEU A 213 -9.63 10.14 -21.00
CA LEU A 213 -9.98 10.19 -19.58
C LEU A 213 -9.00 11.09 -18.82
N THR A 214 -9.52 12.11 -18.14
CA THR A 214 -8.75 12.99 -17.26
C THR A 214 -8.64 12.40 -15.86
N VAL A 215 -7.42 12.23 -15.36
CA VAL A 215 -7.18 11.73 -14.01
C VAL A 215 -7.59 12.81 -12.99
N PRO A 216 -8.56 12.57 -12.09
CA PRO A 216 -8.95 13.56 -11.10
C PRO A 216 -7.87 13.75 -10.04
N GLU A 217 -7.78 14.96 -9.51
CA GLU A 217 -6.80 15.34 -8.48
C GLU A 217 -6.88 14.48 -7.22
N ILE A 218 -8.06 13.96 -6.87
CA ILE A 218 -8.22 13.07 -5.71
C ILE A 218 -7.39 11.79 -5.81
N LEU A 219 -7.21 11.21 -7.01
CA LEU A 219 -6.36 10.03 -7.18
C LEU A 219 -4.88 10.37 -7.03
N LYS A 220 -4.47 11.59 -7.39
CA LYS A 220 -3.09 12.08 -7.20
C LYS A 220 -2.82 12.37 -5.72
N ALA A 221 -3.75 13.05 -5.05
CA ALA A 221 -3.68 13.37 -3.64
C ALA A 221 -3.63 12.11 -2.75
N LEU A 222 -4.28 11.02 -3.18
CA LEU A 222 -4.26 9.73 -2.48
C LEU A 222 -3.11 8.82 -2.91
N ALA A 223 -2.18 9.30 -3.74
CA ALA A 223 -1.08 8.53 -4.33
C ALA A 223 -1.56 7.20 -4.94
N ILE A 224 -2.71 7.23 -5.62
CA ILE A 224 -3.26 6.14 -6.44
C ILE A 224 -2.88 6.35 -7.91
N MET A 225 -2.61 7.60 -8.29
CA MET A 225 -2.03 8.01 -9.57
C MET A 225 -0.85 8.96 -9.32
N PRO A 226 0.17 9.00 -10.21
CA PRO A 226 1.27 9.93 -10.09
C PRO A 226 0.81 11.38 -10.20
N ALA A 227 1.34 12.25 -9.34
CA ALA A 227 1.02 13.67 -9.33
C ALA A 227 1.82 14.46 -10.38
N ASP A 228 3.00 13.95 -10.75
CA ASP A 228 3.91 14.53 -11.74
C ASP A 228 4.65 13.44 -12.53
N SER A 229 5.45 13.84 -13.52
CA SER A 229 6.24 12.93 -14.36
C SER A 229 7.64 12.64 -13.83
N GLY A 230 7.96 13.04 -12.60
CA GLY A 230 9.30 12.87 -12.06
C GLY A 230 9.53 11.52 -11.41
N ASP A 231 10.65 11.39 -10.71
CA ASP A 231 11.07 10.13 -10.11
C ASP A 231 10.26 9.78 -8.85
N HIS A 232 9.64 8.61 -8.88
CA HIS A 232 8.85 8.04 -7.78
C HIS A 232 9.52 6.79 -7.19
N GLY A 233 10.85 6.67 -7.27
CA GLY A 233 11.64 5.64 -6.59
C GLY A 233 11.73 4.29 -7.31
N GLY A 234 11.11 4.18 -8.50
CA GLY A 234 10.93 2.89 -9.17
C GLY A 234 9.78 2.05 -8.59
N ASP A 235 9.03 2.60 -7.63
CA ASP A 235 7.96 1.95 -6.88
C ASP A 235 6.87 1.37 -7.79
N TYR A 236 6.23 0.28 -7.37
CA TYR A 236 5.21 -0.41 -8.17
C TYR A 236 3.79 -0.32 -7.61
N PHE A 237 2.82 -0.36 -8.51
CA PHE A 237 1.40 -0.49 -8.20
C PHE A 237 0.87 -1.82 -8.77
N TYR A 238 0.20 -2.59 -7.93
CA TYR A 238 -0.42 -3.86 -8.32
C TYR A 238 -1.91 -3.85 -8.07
N MET A 239 -2.67 -4.51 -8.95
CA MET A 239 -4.12 -4.60 -8.81
C MET A 239 -4.66 -5.96 -9.26
N ARG A 240 -5.86 -6.30 -8.81
CA ARG A 240 -6.77 -7.23 -9.49
C ARG A 240 -8.13 -6.54 -9.65
N ASN A 241 -8.78 -6.76 -10.78
CA ASN A 241 -10.10 -6.22 -11.10
C ASN A 241 -11.26 -7.21 -10.85
N ARG A 242 -11.04 -8.23 -10.02
CA ARG A 242 -12.04 -9.24 -9.64
C ARG A 242 -12.08 -9.39 -8.11
N GLY A 243 -13.27 -9.36 -7.54
CA GLY A 243 -13.50 -9.48 -6.08
C GLY A 243 -13.03 -8.25 -5.29
N GLU A 244 -13.13 -8.35 -3.96
CA GLU A 244 -12.66 -7.29 -3.06
C GLU A 244 -11.14 -7.37 -2.86
N ARG A 245 -10.45 -6.25 -3.05
CA ARG A 245 -9.00 -6.13 -2.84
C ARG A 245 -8.69 -4.93 -1.97
N LEU A 246 -7.89 -5.13 -0.93
CA LEU A 246 -7.44 -4.04 -0.06
C LEU A 246 -5.97 -3.74 -0.34
N GLY A 247 -5.56 -2.50 -0.06
CA GLY A 247 -4.19 -2.06 -0.29
C GLY A 247 -3.27 -2.37 0.89
N PHE A 248 -2.06 -2.80 0.56
CA PHE A 248 -0.90 -2.65 1.44
C PHE A 248 0.21 -1.87 0.75
N ARG A 249 0.98 -1.10 1.54
CA ARG A 249 1.96 -0.11 1.09
C ARG A 249 3.40 -0.52 1.42
N GLY A 250 4.37 0.24 0.91
CA GLY A 250 5.79 0.22 1.32
C GLY A 250 6.66 -0.84 0.65
N GLY A 251 6.11 -2.02 0.38
CA GLY A 251 6.88 -3.16 -0.14
C GLY A 251 7.49 -4.03 0.96
N GLY A 252 7.94 -5.22 0.61
CA GLY A 252 8.63 -6.15 1.52
C GLY A 252 10.12 -6.30 1.19
N TRP A 253 10.83 -7.07 2.03
CA TRP A 253 12.27 -7.30 1.91
C TRP A 253 12.75 -7.93 0.59
N SER A 254 11.86 -8.44 -0.25
CA SER A 254 12.21 -9.12 -1.50
C SER A 254 11.88 -8.31 -2.76
N ASN A 255 11.44 -7.06 -2.63
CA ASN A 255 10.93 -6.28 -3.77
C ASN A 255 11.99 -5.47 -4.52
N SER A 256 13.22 -5.40 -4.02
CA SER A 256 14.32 -4.61 -4.61
C SER A 256 13.88 -3.18 -4.93
N SER A 257 14.03 -2.76 -6.19
CA SER A 257 13.67 -1.42 -6.67
C SER A 257 12.18 -1.15 -6.76
N ALA A 258 11.32 -2.15 -6.56
CA ALA A 258 9.88 -1.94 -6.60
C ALA A 258 9.33 -1.41 -5.27
N ALA A 259 10.04 -1.53 -4.16
CA ALA A 259 9.58 -1.06 -2.85
C ALA A 259 9.84 0.43 -2.62
N GLY A 260 8.93 1.08 -1.88
CA GLY A 260 9.00 2.48 -1.53
C GLY A 260 7.65 3.08 -1.12
N VAL A 261 7.64 4.38 -0.85
CA VAL A 261 6.47 5.11 -0.32
C VAL A 261 5.28 5.18 -1.28
N PHE A 262 5.50 5.04 -2.58
CA PHE A 262 4.46 4.96 -3.62
C PHE A 262 4.06 3.52 -3.97
N PHE A 263 4.72 2.51 -3.38
CA PHE A 263 4.33 1.12 -3.59
C PHE A 263 2.91 0.88 -3.07
N LEU A 264 2.08 0.23 -3.88
CA LEU A 264 0.78 -0.30 -3.46
C LEU A 264 0.55 -1.67 -4.07
N TYR A 265 0.07 -2.60 -3.26
CA TYR A 265 -0.27 -3.93 -3.76
C TYR A 265 -1.70 -4.31 -3.36
N GLY A 266 -2.61 -4.12 -4.31
CA GLY A 266 -4.05 -4.31 -4.18
C GLY A 266 -4.53 -5.59 -4.87
N ARG A 267 -3.92 -6.74 -4.52
CA ARG A 267 -4.24 -8.04 -5.15
C ARG A 267 -4.93 -9.05 -4.22
N TYR A 268 -4.93 -8.82 -2.92
CA TYR A 268 -5.44 -9.78 -1.96
C TYR A 268 -6.67 -9.26 -1.21
N ALA A 269 -7.53 -10.19 -0.83
CA ALA A 269 -8.72 -9.91 -0.03
C ALA A 269 -8.35 -9.60 1.43
N ARG A 270 -9.29 -9.03 2.18
CA ARG A 270 -9.11 -8.65 3.60
C ARG A 270 -8.64 -9.78 4.50
N SER A 271 -8.94 -11.02 4.15
CA SER A 271 -8.58 -12.23 4.91
C SER A 271 -7.14 -12.69 4.70
N TYR A 272 -6.41 -12.10 3.73
CA TYR A 272 -5.04 -12.49 3.45
C TYR A 272 -4.13 -12.15 4.63
N SER A 273 -3.19 -13.03 4.90
CA SER A 273 -2.23 -12.93 5.97
C SER A 273 -0.96 -13.62 5.52
N ASP A 274 0.18 -12.97 5.73
CA ASP A 274 1.47 -13.50 5.31
C ASP A 274 2.58 -13.06 6.26
N HIS A 275 3.64 -13.85 6.33
CA HIS A 275 4.83 -13.60 7.14
C HIS A 275 5.64 -12.36 6.71
N SER A 276 5.31 -11.77 5.56
CA SER A 276 5.82 -10.48 5.06
C SER A 276 4.82 -9.32 5.15
N LEU A 277 3.61 -9.56 5.69
CA LEU A 277 2.54 -8.58 5.75
C LEU A 277 2.17 -8.22 7.19
N GLY A 278 2.45 -6.97 7.54
CA GLY A 278 2.17 -6.34 8.81
C GLY A 278 1.32 -5.09 8.66
N PHE A 279 1.54 -4.14 9.55
CA PHE A 279 0.78 -2.90 9.68
C PHE A 279 1.46 -1.95 10.67
N ARG A 280 1.07 -0.67 10.66
CA ARG A 280 1.43 0.29 11.70
C ARG A 280 0.23 1.08 12.22
N SER A 281 0.33 1.49 13.48
CA SER A 281 -0.68 2.31 14.15
C SER A 281 -0.34 3.79 13.99
N ALA A 282 -1.36 4.59 13.66
CA ALA A 282 -1.32 6.04 13.67
C ALA A 282 -2.19 6.59 14.83
N PHE A 283 -2.12 7.91 15.05
CA PHE A 283 -2.87 8.60 16.09
C PHE A 283 -3.25 10.01 15.64
N ILE A 284 -4.52 10.36 15.80
CA ILE A 284 -5.02 11.72 15.67
C ILE A 284 -5.81 12.06 16.93
N PRO A 285 -5.48 13.15 17.65
CA PRO A 285 -6.22 13.54 18.84
C PRO A 285 -7.59 14.13 18.48
N GLY A 286 -8.64 13.73 19.22
CA GLY A 286 -9.94 14.40 19.18
C GLY A 286 -10.83 14.10 17.98
N ILE A 287 -10.56 13.02 17.23
CA ILE A 287 -11.44 12.48 16.19
C ILE A 287 -12.26 11.28 16.67
#